data_AF-A0A2P9AG85-F1
#
_entry.id   AF-A0A2P9AG85-F1
#
_cell.length_a   1.000
_cell.length_b   1.000
_cell.length_c   1.000
_cell.angle_alpha   90.00
_cell.angle_beta   90.00
_cell.angle_gamma   90.00
#
_symmetry.space_group_name_H-M   'P 1'
#
loop_
_entity.id
_entity.type
_entity.pdbx_description
1 polymer ?
#
loop_
_entity_poly.entity_id
_entity_poly.type
_entity_poly.pdbx_seq_one_letter_code
_entity_poly.pdbx_strand_id
1 'polypeptide(L)'
;MNGYRADPGEWFSSAGVATTPWTTALAKGWLDNQPATTIQAQAKAVVTATSSDSYLLGIKEVLTLGIPIYLIAGEKSAVGWDVPDWVNAGCTIRINIPGTGHFMMAEEPELFARSVLTGLSYSKAA
;
A
#
# COMPACT_ATOMS: atom_id res chain seq x y z
N MET A 1 2.73 11.44 -26.87
CA MET A 1 1.64 10.65 -26.28
C MET A 1 1.51 11.05 -24.82
N ASN A 2 0.34 11.50 -24.37
CA ASN A 2 0.14 12.02 -23.01
C ASN A 2 0.19 10.92 -21.91
N GLY A 3 0.40 9.64 -22.26
CA GLY A 3 0.55 8.54 -21.31
C GLY A 3 -0.65 8.45 -20.35
N TYR A 4 -0.39 8.14 -19.08
CA TYR A 4 -1.42 8.12 -18.03
C TYR A 4 -2.13 9.47 -17.82
N ARG A 5 -1.58 10.59 -18.31
CA ARG A 5 -2.23 11.92 -18.23
C ARG A 5 -3.33 12.13 -19.27
N ALA A 6 -3.44 11.26 -20.26
CA ALA A 6 -4.52 11.35 -21.25
C ALA A 6 -5.89 11.18 -20.57
N ASP A 7 -5.96 10.29 -19.57
CA ASP A 7 -7.13 10.10 -18.72
C ASP A 7 -6.68 9.68 -17.29
N PRO A 8 -6.42 10.66 -16.41
CA PRO A 8 -6.07 10.38 -15.01
C PRO A 8 -7.13 9.57 -14.25
N GLY A 9 -8.41 9.77 -14.60
CA GLY A 9 -9.52 9.09 -13.95
C GLY A 9 -9.57 7.61 -14.32
N GLU A 10 -9.42 7.30 -15.61
CA GLU A 10 -9.30 5.92 -16.09
C GLU A 10 -8.08 5.23 -15.46
N TRP A 11 -6.91 5.86 -15.50
CA TRP A 11 -5.68 5.32 -14.89
C TRP A 11 -5.88 4.97 -13.42
N PHE A 12 -6.50 5.86 -12.64
CA PHE A 12 -6.72 5.63 -11.21
C PHE A 12 -7.80 4.57 -10.95
N SER A 13 -8.87 4.58 -11.75
CA SER A 13 -9.94 3.58 -11.65
C SER A 13 -9.48 2.17 -12.02
N SER A 14 -8.48 2.05 -12.91
CA SER A 14 -7.89 0.76 -13.27
C SER A 14 -7.23 0.04 -12.08
N ALA A 15 -6.92 0.78 -11.01
CA ALA A 15 -6.43 0.22 -9.76
C ALA A 15 -7.54 -0.10 -8.74
N GLY A 16 -8.81 -0.11 -9.17
CA GLY A 16 -9.96 -0.49 -8.35
C GLY A 16 -10.51 0.64 -7.47
N VAL A 17 -10.13 1.90 -7.73
CA VAL A 17 -10.59 3.05 -6.96
C VAL A 17 -11.80 3.70 -7.63
N ALA A 18 -12.84 4.02 -6.86
CA ALA A 18 -14.00 4.73 -7.40
C ALA A 18 -13.61 6.12 -7.92
N THR A 19 -14.08 6.47 -9.12
CA THR A 19 -13.89 7.79 -9.71
C THR A 19 -14.85 8.79 -9.07
N THR A 20 -14.29 9.69 -8.26
CA THR A 20 -14.99 10.78 -7.57
C THR A 20 -14.26 12.10 -7.85
N PRO A 21 -14.83 13.26 -7.52
CA PRO A 21 -14.10 14.53 -7.64
C PRO A 21 -12.78 14.53 -6.85
N TRP A 22 -12.78 13.96 -5.64
CA TRP A 22 -11.60 13.83 -4.79
C TRP A 22 -10.52 12.94 -5.42
N THR A 23 -10.88 11.71 -5.80
CA THR A 23 -9.93 10.72 -6.33
C THR A 23 -9.40 11.13 -7.72
N THR A 24 -10.22 11.83 -8.52
CA THR A 24 -9.77 12.43 -9.79
C THR A 24 -8.75 13.55 -9.56
N ALA A 25 -9.01 14.45 -8.60
CA ALA A 25 -8.09 15.53 -8.27
C ALA A 25 -6.76 14.97 -7.73
N LEU A 26 -6.82 13.93 -6.90
CA LEU A 26 -5.65 13.22 -6.38
C LEU A 26 -4.84 12.58 -7.50
N ALA A 27 -5.49 11.83 -8.40
CA ALA A 27 -4.84 11.18 -9.54
C ALA A 27 -4.14 12.20 -10.45
N LYS A 28 -4.81 13.32 -10.74
CA LYS A 28 -4.20 14.42 -11.48
C LYS A 28 -2.98 14.98 -10.76
N GLY A 29 -3.07 15.26 -9.46
CA GLY A 29 -1.94 15.75 -8.67
C GLY A 29 -0.74 14.80 -8.68
N TRP A 30 -0.96 13.50 -8.59
CA TRP A 30 0.11 12.50 -8.67
C TRP A 30 0.76 12.46 -10.05
N LEU A 31 -0.04 12.46 -11.11
CA LEU A 31 0.48 12.47 -12.47
C LEU A 31 1.13 13.79 -12.84
N ASP A 32 0.74 14.92 -12.25
CA ASP A 32 1.40 16.20 -12.44
C ASP A 32 2.78 16.23 -11.76
N ASN A 33 2.96 15.47 -10.67
CA ASN A 33 4.21 15.42 -9.92
C ASN A 33 5.35 14.67 -10.64
N GLN A 34 5.05 13.63 -11.43
CA GLN A 34 6.06 12.82 -12.14
C GLN A 34 5.55 12.35 -13.51
N PRO A 35 6.40 12.26 -14.55
CA PRO A 35 5.99 11.70 -15.83
C PRO A 35 5.69 10.20 -15.72
N ALA A 36 4.82 9.69 -16.58
CA ALA A 36 4.42 8.28 -16.61
C ALA A 36 5.62 7.31 -16.72
N THR A 37 6.67 7.72 -17.45
CA THR A 37 7.92 6.97 -17.57
C THR A 37 8.64 6.81 -16.23
N THR A 38 8.65 7.85 -15.39
CA THR A 38 9.23 7.78 -14.04
C THR A 38 8.40 6.85 -13.14
N ILE A 39 7.07 6.94 -13.19
CA ILE A 39 6.18 6.05 -12.42
C ILE A 39 6.45 4.58 -12.78
N GLN A 40 6.56 4.28 -14.08
CA GLN A 40 6.88 2.92 -14.54
C GLN A 40 8.28 2.47 -14.13
N ALA A 41 9.28 3.36 -14.20
CA ALA A 41 10.64 3.07 -13.76
C ALA A 41 10.70 2.78 -12.25
N GLN A 42 9.97 3.56 -11.43
CA GLN A 42 9.87 3.34 -9.99
C GLN A 42 9.19 2.00 -9.67
N ALA A 43 8.08 1.67 -10.32
CA ALA A 43 7.41 0.38 -10.14
C ALA A 43 8.35 -0.79 -10.46
N LYS A 44 9.10 -0.71 -11.57
CA LYS A 44 10.12 -1.72 -11.92
C LYS A 44 11.24 -1.79 -10.88
N ALA A 45 11.72 -0.65 -10.40
CA ALA A 45 12.79 -0.61 -9.39
C ALA A 45 12.37 -1.28 -8.08
N VAL A 46 11.12 -1.04 -7.63
CA VAL A 46 10.56 -1.72 -6.45
C VAL A 46 10.54 -3.22 -6.67
N VAL A 47 9.95 -3.69 -7.78
CA VAL A 47 9.89 -5.12 -8.09
C VAL A 47 11.29 -5.74 -8.12
N THR A 48 12.25 -5.12 -8.81
CA THR A 48 13.64 -5.62 -8.85
C THR A 48 14.26 -5.70 -7.46
N ALA A 49 14.02 -4.71 -6.60
CA ALA A 49 14.57 -4.69 -5.25
C ALA A 49 13.91 -5.73 -4.32
N THR A 50 12.62 -5.99 -4.48
CA THR A 50 11.84 -6.85 -3.57
C THR A 50 11.69 -8.29 -4.04
N SER A 51 12.03 -8.61 -5.30
CA SER A 51 11.90 -9.97 -5.87
C SER A 51 13.04 -10.92 -5.47
N SER A 52 14.08 -10.43 -4.80
CA SER A 52 15.20 -11.26 -4.34
C SER A 52 14.85 -11.99 -3.03
N ASP A 53 15.27 -13.25 -2.91
CA ASP A 53 15.16 -14.01 -1.65
C ASP A 53 15.82 -13.29 -0.46
N SER A 54 16.88 -12.52 -0.73
CA SER A 54 17.55 -11.71 0.29
C SER A 54 16.64 -10.66 0.92
N TYR A 55 15.65 -10.16 0.18
CA TYR A 55 14.64 -9.23 0.71
C TYR A 55 13.80 -9.91 1.79
N LEU A 56 13.28 -11.10 1.51
CA LEU A 56 12.49 -11.88 2.48
C LEU A 56 13.31 -12.33 3.68
N LEU A 57 14.60 -12.65 3.49
CA LEU A 57 15.51 -12.92 4.61
C LEU A 57 15.66 -11.70 5.52
N GLY A 58 15.78 -10.50 4.95
CA GLY A 58 15.80 -9.25 5.72
C GLY A 58 14.50 -9.02 6.49
N ILE A 59 13.34 -9.24 5.88
CA ILE A 59 12.05 -9.14 6.59
C ILE A 59 11.96 -10.14 7.74
N LYS A 60 12.47 -11.35 7.54
CA LYS A 60 12.52 -12.38 8.59
C LYS A 60 13.41 -11.94 9.76
N GLU A 61 14.56 -11.33 9.48
CA GLU A 61 15.43 -10.76 10.50
C GLU A 61 14.70 -9.66 11.30
N VAL A 62 14.02 -8.72 10.63
CA VAL A 62 13.27 -7.64 11.31
C VAL A 62 12.22 -8.20 12.27
N LEU A 63 11.50 -9.28 11.89
CA LEU A 63 10.55 -9.95 12.78
C LEU A 63 11.20 -10.51 14.05
N THR A 64 12.48 -10.88 14.00
CA THR A 64 13.22 -11.39 15.17
C THR A 64 13.77 -10.31 16.09
N LEU A 65 13.86 -9.05 15.62
CA LEU A 65 14.41 -7.93 16.38
C LEU A 65 13.48 -7.39 17.48
N GLY A 66 12.26 -7.94 17.59
CA GLY A 66 11.27 -7.47 18.56
C GLY A 66 10.63 -6.12 18.21
N ILE A 67 10.94 -5.56 17.03
CA ILE A 67 10.29 -4.36 16.50
C ILE A 67 8.85 -4.72 16.12
N PRO A 68 7.82 -4.02 16.62
CA PRO A 68 6.44 -4.28 16.23
C PRO A 68 6.23 -4.06 14.73
N ILE A 69 5.72 -5.08 14.04
CA ILE A 69 5.39 -5.03 12.60
C ILE A 69 3.87 -5.06 12.46
N TYR A 70 3.32 -4.10 11.72
CA TYR A 70 1.88 -3.99 11.47
C TYR A 70 1.59 -4.16 9.98
N LEU A 71 0.61 -5.01 9.65
CA LEU A 71 0.14 -5.16 8.28
C LEU A 71 -1.20 -4.45 8.16
N ILE A 72 -1.25 -3.38 7.37
CA ILE A 72 -2.49 -2.63 7.09
C ILE A 72 -2.80 -2.78 5.61
N ALA A 73 -3.96 -3.34 5.27
CA ALA A 73 -4.41 -3.55 3.90
C ALA A 73 -5.87 -3.12 3.74
N GLY A 74 -6.31 -2.80 2.51
CA GLY A 74 -7.74 -2.68 2.22
C GLY A 74 -8.35 -4.07 2.04
N GLU A 75 -9.51 -4.31 2.67
CA GLU A 75 -10.20 -5.60 2.71
C GLU A 75 -10.33 -6.27 1.33
N LYS A 76 -10.70 -5.50 0.30
CA LYS A 76 -10.92 -6.02 -1.06
C LYS A 76 -9.64 -6.44 -1.76
N SER A 77 -8.50 -5.87 -1.36
CA SER A 77 -7.20 -6.14 -1.97
C SER A 77 -6.34 -7.13 -1.18
N ALA A 78 -6.66 -7.34 0.10
CA ALA A 78 -5.83 -8.09 1.04
C ALA A 78 -5.55 -9.54 0.60
N VAL A 79 -6.48 -10.18 -0.11
CA VAL A 79 -6.34 -11.56 -0.61
C VAL A 79 -5.32 -11.68 -1.75
N GLY A 80 -5.09 -10.60 -2.50
CA GLY A 80 -4.15 -10.58 -3.62
C GLY A 80 -2.74 -10.16 -3.23
N TRP A 81 -2.48 -9.91 -1.94
CA TRP A 81 -1.16 -9.52 -1.46
C TRP A 81 -0.24 -10.74 -1.40
N ASP A 82 0.96 -10.58 -1.97
CA ASP A 82 2.04 -11.57 -1.86
C ASP A 82 2.77 -11.41 -0.51
N VAL A 83 2.08 -11.78 0.57
CA VAL A 83 2.63 -11.76 1.93
C VAL A 83 2.78 -13.20 2.41
N PRO A 84 4.01 -13.67 2.69
CA PRO A 84 4.22 -15.01 3.20
C PRO A 84 3.49 -15.27 4.52
N ASP A 85 3.03 -16.50 4.73
CA ASP A 85 2.28 -16.90 5.93
C ASP A 85 3.02 -16.60 7.24
N TRP A 86 4.35 -16.73 7.25
CA TRP A 86 5.17 -16.43 8.42
C TRP A 86 5.22 -14.93 8.75
N VAL A 87 5.02 -14.04 7.78
CA VAL A 87 4.87 -12.60 8.05
C VAL A 87 3.50 -12.32 8.65
N ASN A 88 2.44 -12.95 8.12
CA ASN A 88 1.10 -12.83 8.69
C ASN A 88 1.05 -13.35 10.13
N ALA A 89 1.69 -14.49 10.42
CA ALA A 89 1.76 -15.06 11.77
C ALA A 89 2.67 -14.27 12.72
N GLY A 90 3.74 -13.66 12.20
CA GLY A 90 4.73 -12.92 12.98
C GLY A 90 4.38 -11.45 13.23
N CYS A 91 3.45 -10.87 12.46
CA CYS A 91 3.06 -9.48 12.66
C CYS A 91 2.38 -9.27 14.02
N THR A 92 2.51 -8.06 14.54
CA THR A 92 1.91 -7.65 15.82
C THR A 92 0.41 -7.48 15.69
N ILE A 93 -0.05 -6.82 14.61
CA ILE A 93 -1.48 -6.72 14.26
C ILE A 93 -1.59 -6.72 12.73
N ARG A 94 -2.61 -7.44 12.23
CA ARG A 94 -3.11 -7.30 10.87
C ARG A 94 -4.45 -6.57 10.89
N ILE A 95 -4.54 -5.48 10.13
CA ILE A 95 -5.74 -4.66 9.99
C ILE A 95 -6.15 -4.67 8.52
N ASN A 96 -7.33 -5.21 8.23
CA ASN A 96 -7.96 -5.06 6.93
C ASN A 96 -9.03 -3.97 7.03
N ILE A 97 -8.85 -2.85 6.35
CA ILE A 97 -9.77 -1.71 6.38
C ILE A 97 -11.02 -2.07 5.55
N PRO A 98 -12.21 -2.14 6.17
CA PRO A 98 -13.42 -2.59 5.49
C PRO A 98 -13.77 -1.74 4.27
N GLY A 99 -14.31 -2.38 3.23
CA GLY A 99 -14.84 -1.69 2.05
C GLY A 99 -13.80 -1.02 1.13
N THR A 100 -12.51 -1.08 1.45
CA THR A 100 -11.44 -0.43 0.68
C THR A 100 -10.59 -1.41 -0.12
N GLY A 101 -9.99 -0.91 -1.21
CA GLY A 101 -9.01 -1.62 -2.04
C GLY A 101 -7.57 -1.24 -1.74
N HIS A 102 -6.72 -1.31 -2.77
CA HIS A 102 -5.28 -1.06 -2.65
C HIS A 102 -4.97 0.37 -2.18
N PHE A 103 -5.85 1.32 -2.54
CA PHE A 103 -5.71 2.74 -2.20
C PHE A 103 -6.59 3.15 -1.02
N MET A 104 -6.64 2.31 0.02
CA MET A 104 -7.37 2.56 1.28
C MET A 104 -7.15 3.95 1.89
N MET A 105 -5.97 4.56 1.70
CA MET A 105 -5.67 5.92 2.18
C MET A 105 -6.35 7.03 1.36
N ALA A 106 -6.71 6.76 0.10
CA ALA A 106 -7.47 7.68 -0.75
C ALA A 106 -8.97 7.41 -0.67
N GLU A 107 -9.36 6.14 -0.48
CA GLU A 107 -10.76 5.69 -0.37
C GLU A 107 -11.38 6.07 0.98
N GLU A 108 -10.70 5.78 2.10
CA GLU A 108 -11.18 6.03 3.47
C GLU A 108 -10.05 6.63 4.35
N PRO A 109 -9.65 7.90 4.10
CA PRO A 109 -8.48 8.50 4.72
C PRO A 109 -8.54 8.52 6.26
N GLU A 110 -9.72 8.74 6.85
CA GLU A 110 -9.90 8.76 8.30
C GLU A 110 -9.75 7.38 8.94
N LEU A 111 -10.27 6.33 8.30
CA LEU A 111 -10.11 4.95 8.78
C LEU A 111 -8.65 4.49 8.62
N PHE A 112 -8.00 4.87 7.53
CA PHE A 112 -6.58 4.61 7.33
C PHE A 112 -5.73 5.27 8.42
N ALA A 113 -5.93 6.58 8.67
CA ALA A 113 -5.21 7.31 9.71
C ALA A 113 -5.43 6.69 11.10
N ARG A 114 -6.66 6.33 11.45
CA ARG A 114 -6.96 5.64 12.72
C ARG A 114 -6.28 4.28 12.82
N SER A 115 -6.18 3.52 11.72
CA SER A 115 -5.50 2.22 11.69
C SER A 115 -4.00 2.38 11.96
N VAL A 116 -3.35 3.39 11.38
CA VAL A 116 -1.95 3.74 11.65
C VAL A 116 -1.76 4.15 13.11
N LEU A 117 -2.61 5.04 13.62
CA LEU A 117 -2.55 5.49 15.02
C LEU A 117 -2.78 4.34 16.01
N THR A 118 -3.64 3.38 15.66
CA THR A 118 -3.86 2.17 16.47
C THR A 118 -2.57 1.36 16.58
N GLY A 119 -1.86 1.14 15.46
CA GLY A 119 -0.56 0.46 15.47
C GLY A 119 0.51 1.21 16.28
N LEU A 120 0.57 2.54 16.15
CA LEU A 120 1.52 3.37 16.92
C LEU A 120 1.22 3.40 18.43
N SER A 121 -0.06 3.41 18.80
CA SER A 121 -0.50 3.40 20.19
C SER A 121 -0.39 2.01 20.83
N TYR A 122 -0.23 0.98 20.00
CA TYR A 122 0.02 -0.38 20.45
C TYR A 122 1.48 -0.52 20.90
N SER A 123 1.76 0.11 22.04
CA SER A 123 2.92 -0.17 22.86
C SER A 123 2.70 -1.54 23.51
N LYS A 124 3.58 -2.50 23.20
CA LYS A 124 3.68 -3.69 24.05
C LYS A 124 4.14 -3.21 25.43
N ALA A 125 3.20 -3.22 26.37
CA ALA A 125 3.44 -3.91 27.61
C ALA A 125 4.04 -5.29 27.26
N ALA A 126 5.37 -5.37 27.35
CA ALA A 126 6.14 -6.60 27.36
C ALA A 126 6.92 -6.62 28.68
#